data_AF-E7S8T5-F1
#
_entry.id   AF-E7S8T5-F1
#
_cell.length_a   1.000
_cell.length_b   1.000
_cell.length_c   1.000
_cell.angle_alpha   90.00
_cell.angle_beta   90.00
_cell.angle_gamma   90.00
#
_symmetry.space_group_name_H-M   'P 1'
#
loop_
_entity.id
_entity.type
_entity.pdbx_description
1 polymer ?
#
loop_
_entity_poly.entity_id
_entity_poly.type
_entity_poly.pdbx_seq_one_letter_code
_entity_poly.pdbx_strand_id
1 'polypeptide(L)'
;MLNTPIFLGIIASLYSLSYPLENPMNQTVYILILVSLLILFLINKYEREKLQKILQEQLLKDEAFKASIKEQIQTTENINDVIHAINKDYRLGLLLSKEITDQLK
;
A
#
# COMPACT_ATOMS: atom_id res chain seq x y z
N MET A 1 9.81 48.74 -44.68
CA MET A 1 9.38 49.26 -43.37
C MET A 1 8.36 48.28 -42.81
N LEU A 2 8.79 47.43 -41.90
CA LEU A 2 8.02 46.26 -41.45
C LEU A 2 7.02 46.70 -40.37
N ASN A 3 5.78 46.22 -40.53
CA ASN A 3 4.60 46.56 -39.77
C ASN A 3 4.75 46.13 -38.29
N THR A 4 5.22 47.04 -37.44
CA THR A 4 5.53 46.82 -36.02
C THR A 4 4.34 46.58 -35.06
N PRO A 5 3.06 46.94 -35.35
CA PRO A 5 2.01 46.74 -34.35
C PRO A 5 1.45 45.31 -34.30
N ILE A 6 1.56 44.53 -35.39
CA ILE A 6 0.97 43.18 -35.46
C ILE A 6 1.80 42.17 -34.65
N PHE A 7 3.13 42.32 -34.65
CA PHE A 7 4.03 41.38 -33.98
C PHE A 7 3.93 41.46 -32.44
N LEU A 8 3.69 42.65 -31.88
CA LEU A 8 3.42 42.81 -30.44
C LEU A 8 2.07 42.20 -30.03
N GLY A 9 1.04 42.30 -30.86
CA GLY A 9 -0.27 41.69 -30.59
C GLY A 9 -0.21 40.16 -30.53
N ILE A 10 0.59 39.54 -31.41
CA ILE A 10 0.78 38.09 -31.45
C ILE A 10 1.62 37.62 -30.25
N ILE A 11 2.69 38.33 -29.88
CA ILE A 11 3.49 37.98 -28.69
C ILE A 11 2.67 38.17 -27.40
N ALA A 12 1.87 39.22 -27.28
CA ALA A 12 0.99 39.44 -26.13
C ALA A 12 -0.08 38.35 -26.01
N SER A 13 -0.69 37.94 -27.13
CA SER A 13 -1.68 36.87 -27.18
C SER A 13 -1.09 35.48 -26.91
N LEU A 14 0.16 35.23 -27.32
CA LEU A 14 0.87 33.99 -27.03
C LEU A 14 1.34 33.92 -25.57
N TYR A 15 1.73 35.05 -24.98
CA TYR A 15 2.06 35.14 -23.54
C TYR A 15 0.85 34.81 -22.66
N SER A 16 -0.36 35.16 -23.09
CA SER A 16 -1.61 34.78 -22.42
C SER A 16 -1.92 33.29 -22.53
N LEU A 17 -1.39 32.59 -23.53
CA LEU A 17 -1.65 31.18 -23.81
C LEU A 17 -0.67 30.23 -23.08
N SER A 18 0.42 30.76 -22.50
CA SER A 18 1.48 30.00 -21.83
C SER A 18 1.41 29.99 -20.30
N TYR A 19 0.37 30.56 -19.69
CA TYR A 19 0.14 30.42 -18.25
C TYR A 19 -1.08 29.53 -17.98
N PRO A 20 -0.91 28.30 -17.49
CA PRO A 20 -1.95 27.69 -16.67
C PRO A 20 -1.84 28.33 -15.29
N LEU A 21 -2.34 29.57 -15.16
CA LEU A 21 -2.49 30.20 -13.85
C LEU A 21 -3.93 30.64 -13.66
N GLU A 22 -4.87 29.72 -13.83
CA GLU A 22 -6.21 29.88 -13.26
C GLU A 22 -6.35 29.00 -12.02
N ASN A 23 -6.13 29.68 -10.89
CA ASN A 23 -6.47 29.36 -9.52
C ASN A 23 -5.39 28.66 -8.64
N PRO A 24 -4.53 29.41 -7.91
CA PRO A 24 -3.57 28.84 -6.95
C PRO A 24 -4.26 28.07 -5.81
N MET A 25 -5.55 28.32 -5.60
CA MET A 25 -6.41 27.58 -4.66
C MET A 25 -6.65 26.12 -5.07
N ASN A 26 -6.31 25.73 -6.31
CA ASN A 26 -6.55 24.38 -6.82
C ASN A 26 -5.33 23.45 -6.62
N GLN A 27 -4.12 23.92 -6.95
CA GLN A 27 -2.91 23.08 -6.87
C GLN A 27 -2.51 22.73 -5.43
N THR A 28 -2.54 23.70 -4.52
CA THR A 28 -2.27 23.47 -3.09
C THR A 28 -3.28 22.49 -2.48
N VAL A 29 -4.56 22.61 -2.88
CA VAL A 29 -5.62 21.70 -2.42
C VAL A 29 -5.43 20.30 -2.97
N TYR A 30 -5.05 20.13 -4.24
CA TYR A 30 -4.71 18.81 -4.79
C TYR A 30 -3.52 18.18 -4.07
N ILE A 31 -2.45 18.94 -3.81
CA ILE A 31 -1.30 18.45 -3.06
C ILE A 31 -1.74 18.04 -1.65
N LEU A 32 -2.57 18.85 -0.97
CA LEU A 32 -3.10 18.52 0.34
C LEU A 32 -3.94 17.24 0.32
N ILE A 33 -4.81 17.06 -0.69
CA ILE A 33 -5.60 15.84 -0.88
C ILE A 33 -4.69 14.63 -1.07
N LEU A 34 -3.67 14.73 -1.93
CA LEU A 34 -2.71 13.63 -2.15
C LEU A 34 -1.95 13.27 -0.88
N VAL A 35 -1.51 14.28 -0.11
CA VAL A 35 -0.84 14.06 1.18
C VAL A 35 -1.79 13.42 2.18
N SER A 36 -3.03 13.89 2.28
CA SER A 36 -4.05 13.30 3.15
C SER A 36 -4.36 11.85 2.77
N LEU A 37 -4.49 11.55 1.48
CA LEU A 37 -4.68 10.18 0.98
C LEU A 37 -3.48 9.30 1.28
N LEU A 38 -2.26 9.82 1.13
CA LEU A 38 -1.05 9.09 1.47
C LEU A 38 -0.99 8.76 2.97
N ILE A 39 -1.29 9.74 3.83
CA ILE A 39 -1.34 9.54 5.29
C ILE A 39 -2.42 8.51 5.64
N LEU A 40 -3.63 8.64 5.07
CA LEU A 40 -4.72 7.70 5.29
C LEU A 40 -4.35 6.28 4.84
N PHE A 41 -3.70 6.14 3.69
CA PHE A 41 -3.19 4.87 3.19
C PHE A 41 -2.15 4.26 4.13
N LEU A 42 -1.23 5.05 4.65
CA LEU A 42 -0.21 4.60 5.61
C LEU A 42 -0.83 4.15 6.93
N ILE A 43 -1.80 4.90 7.46
CA ILE A 43 -2.54 4.52 8.68
C ILE A 43 -3.27 3.20 8.46
N ASN A 44 -4.04 3.10 7.38
CA ASN A 44 -4.78 1.88 7.05
C ASN A 44 -3.83 0.67 6.88
N LYS A 45 -2.69 0.87 6.22
CA LYS A 45 -1.66 -0.17 6.10
C LYS A 45 -1.13 -0.60 7.48
N TYR A 46 -0.78 0.34 8.34
CA TYR A 46 -0.25 0.08 9.67
C TYR A 46 -1.26 -0.67 10.56
N GLU A 47 -2.53 -0.26 10.56
CA GLU A 47 -3.57 -0.93 11.33
C GLU A 47 -3.80 -2.37 10.86
N ARG A 48 -3.83 -2.60 9.54
CA ARG A 48 -3.94 -3.94 8.98
C ARG A 48 -2.78 -4.83 9.40
N GLU A 49 -1.54 -4.36 9.30
CA GLU A 49 -0.35 -5.12 9.72
C GLU A 49 -0.37 -5.42 11.23
N LYS A 50 -0.81 -4.45 12.05
CA LYS A 50 -0.96 -4.63 13.49
C LYS A 50 -2.00 -5.70 13.83
N LEU A 51 -3.16 -5.69 13.18
CA LEU A 51 -4.20 -6.71 13.38
C LEU A 51 -3.72 -8.10 12.97
N GLN A 52 -2.99 -8.21 11.86
CA GLN A 52 -2.40 -9.47 11.43
C GLN A 52 -1.40 -10.02 12.45
N LYS A 53 -0.54 -9.17 13.03
CA LYS A 53 0.38 -9.58 14.11
C LYS A 53 -0.35 -10.03 15.37
N ILE A 54 -1.39 -9.30 15.80
CA ILE A 54 -2.20 -9.69 16.96
C ILE A 54 -2.86 -11.05 16.72
N LEU A 55 -3.39 -11.28 15.53
CA LEU A 55 -3.98 -12.57 15.17
C LEU A 55 -2.94 -13.70 15.20
N GLN A 56 -1.75 -13.48 14.63
CA GLN A 56 -0.63 -14.42 14.72
C GLN A 56 -0.27 -14.75 16.17
N GLU A 57 -0.13 -13.74 17.04
CA GLU A 57 0.18 -13.93 18.46
C GLU A 57 -0.92 -14.73 19.17
N GLN A 58 -2.19 -14.53 18.83
CA GLN A 58 -3.30 -15.31 19.37
C GLN A 58 -3.27 -16.77 18.89
N LEU A 59 -3.00 -17.00 17.61
CA LEU A 59 -2.88 -18.34 17.05
C LEU A 59 -1.71 -19.12 17.65
N LEU A 60 -0.56 -18.47 17.86
CA LEU A 60 0.60 -19.09 18.50
C LEU A 60 0.39 -19.40 20.00
N LYS A 61 -0.59 -18.76 20.64
CA LYS A 61 -1.00 -19.11 22.01
C LYS A 61 -1.92 -20.33 22.06
N ASP A 62 -2.61 -20.65 20.96
CA ASP A 62 -3.50 -21.80 20.87
C ASP A 62 -2.71 -23.10 20.64
N GLU A 63 -2.81 -24.04 21.59
CA GLU A 63 -2.15 -25.35 21.50
C GLU A 63 -2.72 -26.22 20.38
N ALA A 64 -4.03 -26.14 20.09
CA ALA A 64 -4.66 -26.94 19.04
C ALA A 64 -4.17 -26.49 17.65
N PHE A 65 -4.06 -25.17 17.45
CA PHE A 65 -3.48 -24.60 16.23
C PHE A 65 -2.03 -25.05 16.05
N LYS A 66 -1.19 -24.90 17.09
CA LYS A 66 0.22 -25.32 17.03
C LYS A 66 0.39 -26.80 16.71
N ALA A 67 -0.41 -27.66 17.33
CA ALA A 67 -0.39 -29.10 17.06
C ALA A 67 -0.77 -29.40 15.60
N SER A 68 -1.85 -28.78 15.10
CA SER A 68 -2.31 -28.94 13.72
C SER A 68 -1.25 -28.51 12.70
N ILE A 69 -0.62 -27.36 12.90
CA ILE A 69 0.43 -26.89 11.98
C ILE A 69 1.68 -27.77 12.06
N LYS A 70 2.09 -28.23 13.25
CA LYS A 70 3.21 -29.17 13.41
C LYS A 70 2.96 -30.48 12.68
N GLU A 71 1.75 -31.02 12.77
CA GLU A 71 1.34 -32.21 12.02
C GLU A 71 1.43 -31.96 10.52
N GLN A 72 0.92 -30.82 10.02
CA GLN A 72 1.00 -30.45 8.61
C GLN A 72 2.44 -30.30 8.11
N ILE A 73 3.35 -29.73 8.94
CA ILE A 73 4.77 -29.61 8.60
C ILE A 73 5.44 -30.98 8.50
N GLN A 74 5.07 -31.93 9.36
CA GLN A 74 5.65 -33.28 9.36
C GLN A 74 5.06 -34.19 8.27
N THR A 75 3.80 -33.98 7.90
CA THR A 75 3.08 -34.81 6.93
C THR A 75 3.24 -34.34 5.49
N THR A 76 3.48 -33.04 5.28
CA THR A 76 3.65 -32.49 3.93
C THR A 76 5.10 -32.56 3.48
N GLU A 77 5.30 -32.81 2.17
CA GLU A 77 6.63 -32.81 1.56
C GLU A 77 7.14 -31.38 1.27
N ASN A 78 6.22 -30.42 1.10
CA ASN A 78 6.51 -29.04 0.74
C ASN A 78 5.97 -28.03 1.76
N ILE A 79 6.89 -27.41 2.50
CA ILE A 79 6.59 -26.42 3.54
C ILE A 79 5.83 -25.19 2.98
N ASN A 80 6.04 -24.84 1.70
CA ASN A 80 5.33 -23.71 1.09
C ASN A 80 3.82 -23.94 1.00
N ASP A 81 3.37 -25.20 0.93
CA ASP A 81 1.95 -25.52 0.90
C ASP A 81 1.31 -25.27 2.27
N VAL A 82 2.03 -25.53 3.38
CA VAL A 82 1.60 -25.17 4.74
C VAL A 82 1.51 -23.65 4.89
N ILE A 83 2.53 -22.92 4.42
CA ILE A 83 2.53 -21.45 4.47
C ILE A 83 1.33 -20.89 3.69
N HIS A 84 1.05 -21.46 2.52
CA HIS A 84 -0.09 -21.04 1.71
C HIS A 84 -1.43 -21.40 2.37
N ALA A 85 -1.55 -22.56 3.00
CA ALA A 85 -2.75 -22.97 3.74
C ALA A 85 -3.02 -22.01 4.90
N ILE A 86 -2.02 -21.73 5.75
CA ILE A 86 -2.13 -20.76 6.85
C ILE A 86 -2.54 -19.38 6.32
N ASN A 87 -1.92 -18.91 5.23
CA ASN A 87 -2.24 -17.61 4.66
C ASN A 87 -3.66 -17.58 4.09
N LYS A 88 -4.13 -18.67 3.49
CA LYS A 88 -5.49 -18.80 2.95
C LYS A 88 -6.53 -18.74 4.04
N ASP A 89 -6.31 -19.47 5.13
CA ASP A 89 -7.31 -19.63 6.20
C ASP A 89 -7.35 -18.42 7.14
N TYR A 90 -6.20 -17.83 7.44
CA TYR A 90 -6.08 -16.75 8.44
C TYR A 90 -5.76 -15.38 7.86
N ARG A 91 -5.45 -15.28 6.55
CA ARG A 91 -5.20 -14.01 5.82
C ARG A 91 -4.12 -13.13 6.46
N LEU A 92 -3.15 -13.78 7.09
CA LEU A 92 -2.04 -13.16 7.83
C LEU A 92 -1.02 -12.49 6.89
N GLY A 93 -1.01 -12.86 5.62
CA GLY A 93 0.04 -12.50 4.68
C GLY A 93 1.17 -13.51 4.70
N LEU A 94 1.83 -13.70 3.55
CA LEU A 94 2.86 -14.72 3.36
C LEU A 94 4.02 -14.62 4.36
N LEU A 95 4.40 -13.40 4.76
CA LEU A 95 5.50 -13.16 5.70
C LEU A 95 5.18 -13.74 7.09
N LEU A 96 4.02 -13.44 7.64
CA LEU A 96 3.62 -13.93 8.97
C LEU A 96 3.29 -15.42 8.93
N SER A 97 2.68 -15.91 7.85
CA SER A 97 2.45 -17.35 7.67
C SER A 97 3.77 -18.12 7.61
N LYS A 98 4.78 -17.59 6.91
CA LYS A 98 6.14 -18.16 6.91
C LYS A 98 6.76 -18.12 8.30
N GLU A 99 6.64 -17.01 9.01
CA GLU A 99 7.16 -16.87 10.37
C GLU A 99 6.53 -17.88 11.34
N ILE A 100 5.21 -18.12 11.27
CA ILE A 100 4.54 -19.17 12.06
C ILE A 100 5.14 -20.54 11.75
N THR A 101 5.27 -20.88 10.46
CA THR A 101 5.81 -22.17 10.05
C THR A 101 7.27 -22.34 10.49
N ASP A 102 8.10 -21.30 10.39
CA ASP A 102 9.49 -21.31 10.83
C ASP A 102 9.61 -21.46 12.37
N GLN A 103 8.70 -20.87 13.14
CA GLN A 103 8.68 -20.99 14.61
C GLN A 103 8.18 -22.35 15.11
N LEU A 104 7.34 -23.03 14.33
CA LEU A 104 6.71 -24.31 14.71
C LEU A 104 7.40 -25.54 14.12
N LYS A 105 8.30 -25.36 13.16
CA LYS A 105 9.16 -26.42 12.61
C LYS A 105 10.10 -27.00 13.67
#